data_AF-A0A251U094-F1
#
_entry.id   AF-A0A251U094-F1
#
_cell.length_a   1.000
_cell.length_b   1.000
_cell.length_c   1.000
_cell.angle_alpha   90.00
_cell.angle_beta   90.00
_cell.angle_gamma   90.00
#
_symmetry.space_group_name_H-M   'P 1'
#
loop_
_entity.id
_entity.type
_entity.pdbx_description
1 polymer ?
#
loop_
_entity_poly.entity_id
_entity_poly.type
_entity_poly.pdbx_seq_one_letter_code
_entity_poly.pdbx_strand_id
1 'polypeptide(L)' 'MDGSILLGPWGGNGGDEWDDGVHTGVREITLVYGSCIDSIRVTYDNYGKPFLAAKHGGIGGSKSAQVRYIFTKSPDT' A
#
# COMPACT_ATOMS: atom_id res chain seq x y z
N MET A 1 -3.87 -21.91 -4.90
CA MET A 1 -4.51 -20.61 -5.19
C MET A 1 -4.81 -20.01 -3.83
N ASP A 2 -4.20 -18.87 -3.50
CA ASP A 2 -4.62 -18.18 -2.28
C ASP A 2 -6.07 -17.68 -2.50
N GLY A 3 -6.88 -17.71 -1.45
CA GLY A 3 -8.30 -17.33 -1.54
C GLY A 3 -8.51 -15.82 -1.67
N SER A 4 -7.59 -15.10 -2.29
CA SER A 4 -7.69 -13.63 -2.43
C SER A 4 -8.78 -13.25 -3.44
N ILE A 5 -9.51 -12.18 -3.13
CA ILE A 5 -10.50 -11.59 -4.03
C ILE A 5 -9.88 -10.32 -4.60
N LEU A 6 -9.77 -10.24 -5.92
CA LEU A 6 -9.34 -9.03 -6.63
C LEU A 6 -10.56 -8.15 -6.92
N LEU A 7 -10.48 -6.87 -6.56
CA LEU A 7 -11.52 -5.87 -6.77
C LEU A 7 -10.94 -4.66 -7.52
N GLY A 8 -11.77 -4.02 -8.33
CA GLY A 8 -11.34 -2.90 -9.19
C GLY A 8 -10.70 -3.39 -10.50
N PRO A 9 -9.86 -2.55 -11.16
CA PRO A 9 -9.45 -1.20 -10.76
C PRO A 9 -10.58 -0.16 -10.84
N TRP A 10 -10.44 0.95 -10.13
CA TRP A 10 -11.32 2.12 -10.26
C TRP A 10 -10.49 3.34 -10.71
N GLY A 11 -10.83 3.91 -11.86
CA GLY A 11 -10.08 5.02 -12.44
C GLY A 11 -10.17 5.03 -13.97
N GLY A 12 -9.20 5.69 -14.62
CA GLY A 12 -9.03 5.67 -16.08
C GLY A 12 -7.96 4.68 -16.55
N ASN A 13 -7.71 4.64 -17.86
CA ASN A 13 -6.80 3.66 -18.51
C ASN A 13 -5.40 4.23 -18.80
N GLY A 14 -4.94 5.22 -18.03
CA GLY A 14 -3.63 5.85 -18.23
C GLY A 14 -2.59 5.38 -17.22
N GLY A 15 -1.30 5.63 -17.51
CA GLY A 15 -0.17 5.23 -16.66
C GLY A 15 0.31 3.80 -16.94
N ASP A 16 1.24 3.33 -16.10
CA ASP A 16 1.76 1.96 -16.13
C ASP A 16 1.05 1.10 -15.09
N GLU A 17 0.64 -0.10 -15.49
CA GLU A 17 0.02 -1.08 -14.60
C GLU A 17 1.03 -1.64 -13.58
N TRP A 18 0.56 -1.92 -12.36
CA TRP A 18 1.36 -2.54 -11.31
C TRP A 18 0.48 -3.40 -10.39
N ASP A 19 1.08 -4.46 -9.85
CA ASP A 19 0.50 -5.34 -8.85
C ASP A 19 1.63 -5.78 -7.90
N ASP A 20 1.54 -5.41 -6.62
CA ASP A 20 2.52 -5.83 -5.60
C ASP A 20 2.33 -7.29 -5.18
N GLY A 21 1.21 -7.92 -5.58
CA GLY A 21 0.85 -9.29 -5.26
C GLY A 21 0.16 -9.43 -3.90
N VAL A 22 0.00 -10.69 -3.48
CA VAL A 22 -0.71 -11.04 -2.25
C VAL A 22 0.23 -11.08 -1.06
N HIS A 23 -0.18 -10.39 0.02
CA HIS A 23 0.54 -10.29 1.28
C HIS A 23 -0.34 -10.68 2.46
N THR A 24 0.28 -11.04 3.59
CA THR A 24 -0.48 -11.49 4.79
C THR A 24 -1.12 -10.35 5.56
N GLY A 25 -0.75 -9.10 5.27
CA GLY A 25 -1.38 -7.91 5.85
C GLY A 25 -0.76 -6.62 5.36
N VAL A 26 -1.30 -5.49 5.83
CA VAL A 26 -0.79 -4.14 5.56
C VAL A 26 -0.33 -3.52 6.88
N ARG A 27 0.88 -2.96 6.90
CA ARG A 27 1.46 -2.26 8.07
C ARG A 27 1.38 -0.75 7.93
N GLU A 28 1.64 -0.23 6.74
CA GLU A 28 1.62 1.20 6.47
C GLU A 28 1.29 1.49 5.01
N ILE A 29 0.51 2.55 4.77
CA ILE A 29 0.29 3.15 3.45
C ILE A 29 0.85 4.57 3.49
N THR A 30 1.78 4.87 2.58
CA THR A 30 2.33 6.20 2.38
C THR A 30 1.81 6.78 1.07
N LEU A 31 1.32 8.01 1.11
CA LEU A 31 0.86 8.77 -0.05
C LEU A 31 1.67 10.06 -0.20
N VAL A 32 1.95 10.44 -1.44
CA VAL A 32 2.33 11.81 -1.82
C VAL A 32 1.23 12.36 -2.73
N TYR A 33 0.77 13.58 -2.47
CA TYR A 33 -0.40 14.15 -3.14
C TYR A 33 -0.35 15.69 -3.27
N GLY A 34 -1.24 16.21 -4.12
CA GLY A 34 -1.52 17.62 -4.33
C GLY A 34 -3.02 17.85 -4.46
N SER A 35 -3.51 18.13 -5.67
CA SER A 35 -4.94 18.08 -6.02
C SER A 35 -5.45 16.65 -6.22
N CYS A 36 -4.56 15.72 -6.55
CA CYS A 36 -4.78 14.28 -6.65
C CYS A 36 -3.62 13.52 -6.00
N ILE A 37 -3.75 12.19 -5.87
CA ILE A 37 -2.65 11.31 -5.45
C ILE A 37 -1.61 11.28 -6.58
N ASP A 38 -0.36 11.59 -6.24
CA ASP A 38 0.77 11.51 -7.16
C ASP A 38 1.47 10.16 -7.07
N SER A 39 1.65 9.65 -5.84
CA SER A 39 2.24 8.34 -5.63
C SER A 39 1.76 7.65 -4.34
N ILE A 40 1.84 6.32 -4.37
CA ILE A 40 1.53 5.42 -3.27
C ILE A 40 2.71 4.47 -3.04
N ARG A 41 2.94 4.12 -1.77
CA ARG A 41 3.84 3.03 -1.39
C ARG A 41 3.28 2.33 -0.17
N VAL A 42 3.29 1.01 -0.18
CA VAL A 42 2.77 0.20 0.93
C VAL A 42 3.92 -0.57 1.58
N THR A 43 3.92 -0.58 2.91
CA THR A 43 4.67 -1.55 3.69
C THR A 43 3.71 -2.67 4.08
N TYR A 44 3.93 -3.86 3.56
CA TYR A 44 3.14 -5.04 3.83
C TYR A 44 3.69 -5.83 5.02
N ASP A 45 2.85 -6.71 5.56
CA ASP A 45 3.25 -7.80 6.43
C ASP A 45 3.35 -9.09 5.61
N ASN A 46 4.49 -9.77 5.72
CA ASN A 46 4.70 -11.14 5.28
C ASN A 46 5.08 -12.02 6.48
N TYR A 47 4.09 -12.68 7.06
CA TYR A 47 4.26 -13.62 8.18
C TYR A 47 5.02 -13.01 9.36
N GLY A 48 4.62 -11.80 9.77
CA GLY A 48 5.19 -11.03 10.87
C GLY A 48 6.41 -10.18 10.48
N LYS A 49 6.88 -10.24 9.23
CA LYS A 49 8.02 -9.46 8.74
C LYS A 49 7.57 -8.31 7.84
N PRO A 50 8.11 -7.09 8.01
CA PRO A 50 7.80 -5.99 7.12
C PRO A 50 8.40 -6.22 5.72
N PHE A 51 7.62 -5.95 4.69
CA PHE A 51 8.07 -5.91 3.30
C PHE A 51 7.72 -4.55 2.70
N LEU A 52 8.74 -3.77 2.33
CA LEU A 52 8.56 -2.46 1.72
C LEU A 52 8.48 -2.61 0.21
N ALA A 53 7.29 -2.40 -0.36
CA ALA A 53 7.06 -2.55 -1.79
C ALA A 53 7.70 -1.42 -2.62
N ALA A 54 7.58 -1.51 -3.94
CA ALA A 54 7.96 -0.43 -4.83
C ALA A 54 7.08 0.81 -4.60
N LYS A 55 7.60 1.99 -4.92
CA LYS A 55 6.80 3.22 -4.97
C LYS A 55 6.17 3.30 -6.34
N HIS A 56 4.85 3.46 -6.39
CA HIS A 56 4.10 3.57 -7.64
C HIS A 56 3.61 5.00 -7.84
N GLY A 57 3.78 5.53 -9.05
CA GLY A 57 3.43 6.91 -9.40
C GLY A 57 4.64 7.85 -9.50
N GLY A 58 4.34 9.15 -9.66
CA GLY A 58 5.28 10.18 -10.10
C GLY A 58 6.18 10.74 -9.00
N ILE A 59 6.82 11.88 -9.31
CA ILE A 59 7.63 12.68 -8.37
C ILE A 59 6.97 14.04 -8.07
N GLY A 60 5.68 14.18 -8.39
CA GLY A 60 4.91 15.38 -8.14
C GLY A 60 4.29 15.38 -6.73
N GLY A 61 3.31 16.26 -6.55
CA GLY A 61 2.72 16.53 -5.24
C GLY A 61 3.68 17.25 -4.29
N SER A 62 3.14 17.80 -3.21
CA SER A 62 3.92 18.50 -2.18
C SER A 62 3.46 18.19 -0.76
N LYS A 63 2.37 17.43 -0.63
CA LYS A 63 1.81 16.96 0.64
C LYS A 63 2.05 15.46 0.77
N SER A 64 2.19 15.00 2.00
CA SER A 64 2.30 13.57 2.29
C SER A 64 1.35 13.16 3.41
N ALA A 65 0.93 11.89 3.37
CA ALA A 65 0.14 11.25 4.41
C ALA A 65 0.67 9.85 4.66
N GLN A 66 0.61 9.42 5.92
CA GLN A 66 0.98 8.08 6.35
C GLN A 66 -0.14 7.52 7.22
N VAL A 67 -0.63 6.35 6.85
CA VAL A 67 -1.60 5.58 7.62
C VAL A 67 -0.92 4.32 8.09
N ARG A 68 -0.72 4.20 9.40
CA ARG A 68 -0.04 3.05 10.01
C ARG A 68 -1.04 2.20 10.77
N TYR A 69 -1.05 0.90 10.49
CA TYR A 69 -1.74 -0.07 11.32
C TYR A 69 -0.80 -0.50 12.44
N ILE A 70 -1.16 -0.15 13.68
CA ILE A 70 -0.42 -0.58 14.86
C ILE A 70 -0.99 -1.93 15.28
N PHE A 71 -0.21 -3.00 15.08
CA PHE A 71 -0.46 -4.26 15.76
C PHE A 71 -0.19 -4.04 17.26
N THR A 72 -1.21 -3.69 18.04
CA THR A 72 -1.15 -3.94 19.47
C THR A 72 -1.15 -5.46 19.61
N LYS A 73 0.03 -6.07 19.79
CA LYS A 73 0.07 -7.41 20.38
C LYS A 73 -0.69 -7.28 21.69
N SER A 74 -1.77 -8.04 21.88
CA SER A 74 -2.25 -8.30 23.23
C SER A 74 -1.02 -8.74 24.04
N PRO A 75 -0.84 -8.22 25.27
CA PRO A 75 0.08 -8.84 26.19
C PRO A 75 -0.32 -10.33 26.25
N ASP A 76 0.59 -11.18 25.80
CA ASP A 76 0.72 -12.59 26.18
C ASP A 76 -0.56 -13.36 26.54
N THR A 77 -1.03 -14.19 25.59
CA THR A 77 -1.58 -15.53 25.89
C THR A 77 -0.48 -16.57 25.76
#